data_AF-A0A3P1ZV56-F1
#
_entry.id   AF-A0A3P1ZV56-F1
#
_cell.length_a   1.000
_cell.length_b   1.000
_cell.length_c   1.000
_cell.angle_alpha   90.00
_cell.angle_beta   90.00
_cell.angle_gamma   90.00
#
_symmetry.space_group_name_H-M   'P 1'
#
loop_
_entity.id
_entity.type
_entity.pdbx_description
1 polymer ?
#
loop_
_entity_poly.entity_id
_entity_poly.type
_entity_poly.pdbx_seq_one_letter_code
_entity_poly.pdbx_strand_id
1 'polypeptide(L)'
;MSLENRVKEILAGKKMVMLSTIAGECGISELEAARALPRDMRAFCTGDNFAAIWAGLTAWPSATFIMSHGESVIEIKGKIPTGKDGNGYFNLDAGAPLGGHIRSSRIQDICFLSLPFMGLESHSVQFFDAAGAVLFAVYAGRENRVLIPEAREGFFAMRATFCKD
;
A
#
# COMPACT_ATOMS: atom_id res chain seq x y z
N MET A 1 28.28 4.22 -1.14
CA MET A 1 27.38 3.64 -0.11
C MET A 1 26.36 2.77 -0.82
N SER A 2 26.00 1.59 -0.30
CA SER A 2 24.96 0.74 -0.92
C SER A 2 23.58 1.39 -0.79
N LEU A 3 22.65 1.04 -1.69
CA LEU A 3 21.28 1.53 -1.63
C LEU A 3 20.62 1.18 -0.28
N GLU A 4 20.80 -0.04 0.21
CA GLU A 4 20.28 -0.47 1.52
C GLU A 4 20.79 0.39 2.68
N ASN A 5 22.07 0.76 2.68
CA ASN A 5 22.63 1.62 3.72
C ASN A 5 22.05 3.03 3.64
N ARG A 6 21.87 3.55 2.42
CA ARG A 6 21.22 4.85 2.21
C ARG A 6 19.77 4.86 2.70
N VAL A 7 19.02 3.80 2.43
CA VAL A 7 17.64 3.63 2.93
C VAL A 7 17.62 3.60 4.47
N LYS A 8 18.54 2.88 5.11
CA LYS A 8 18.65 2.86 6.58
C LYS A 8 18.91 4.25 7.18
N GLU A 9 19.77 5.05 6.56
CA GLU A 9 20.04 6.43 7.00
C GLU A 9 18.80 7.32 6.87
N ILE A 10 18.06 7.22 5.77
CA ILE A 10 16.81 7.96 5.56
C ILE A 10 15.79 7.61 6.65
N LEU A 11 15.61 6.31 6.93
CA LEU A 11 14.70 5.81 7.96
C LEU A 11 15.09 6.27 9.37
N ALA A 12 16.39 6.33 9.68
CA ALA A 12 16.88 6.81 10.98
C ALA A 12 16.75 8.32 11.13
N GLY A 13 16.92 9.09 10.05
CA GLY A 13 16.93 10.56 10.07
C GLY A 13 15.57 11.23 9.98
N LYS A 14 14.52 10.52 9.51
CA LYS A 14 13.20 11.12 9.21
C LYS A 14 12.05 10.34 9.82
N LYS A 15 11.07 11.06 10.36
CA LYS A 15 9.84 10.48 10.95
C LYS A 15 8.69 10.31 9.97
N MET A 16 8.73 11.02 8.84
CA MET A 16 7.71 11.00 7.78
C MET A 16 8.34 10.46 6.51
N VAL A 17 8.59 9.15 6.48
CA VAL A 17 9.16 8.48 5.31
C VAL A 17 8.04 7.75 4.59
N MET A 18 7.88 8.05 3.30
CA MET A 18 7.09 7.28 2.35
C MET A 18 8.02 6.67 1.30
N LEU A 19 7.51 5.74 0.48
CA LEU A 19 8.28 5.20 -0.64
C LEU A 19 8.72 6.31 -1.60
N SER A 20 7.85 7.29 -1.85
CA SER A 20 8.17 8.49 -2.63
C SER A 20 9.33 9.31 -2.06
N THR A 21 9.46 9.40 -0.72
CA THR A 21 10.59 10.06 -0.06
C THR A 21 11.90 9.34 -0.39
N ILE A 22 11.93 8.02 -0.23
CA ILE A 22 13.11 7.20 -0.50
C ILE A 22 13.45 7.24 -1.99
N ALA A 23 12.44 7.10 -2.86
CA ALA A 23 12.56 7.13 -4.31
C ALA A 23 13.18 8.46 -4.78
N GLY A 24 12.64 9.60 -4.33
CA GLY A 24 13.12 10.93 -4.68
C GLY A 24 14.56 11.19 -4.21
N GLU A 25 14.90 10.81 -2.98
CA GLU A 25 16.25 11.01 -2.47
C GLU A 25 17.27 10.10 -3.15
N CYS A 26 16.90 8.85 -3.45
CA CYS A 26 17.79 7.88 -4.07
C CYS A 26 17.85 7.97 -5.59
N GLY A 27 16.92 8.68 -6.24
CA GLY A 27 16.82 8.76 -7.70
C GLY A 27 16.38 7.44 -8.34
N ILE A 28 15.45 6.73 -7.71
CA ILE A 28 14.97 5.39 -8.10
C ILE A 28 13.43 5.37 -8.13
N SER A 29 12.83 4.29 -8.64
CA SER A 29 11.39 4.07 -8.56
C SER A 29 10.91 3.76 -7.14
N GLU A 30 9.61 3.93 -6.88
CA GLU A 30 9.01 3.58 -5.58
C GLU A 30 9.04 2.07 -5.32
N LEU A 31 8.98 1.24 -6.36
CA LEU A 31 9.15 -0.20 -6.26
C LEU A 31 10.59 -0.58 -5.87
N GLU A 32 11.61 0.06 -6.45
CA GLU A 32 13.00 -0.13 -6.03
C GLU A 32 13.22 0.34 -4.60
N ALA A 33 12.62 1.48 -4.20
CA ALA A 33 12.63 1.95 -2.83
C ALA A 33 12.00 0.92 -1.88
N ALA A 34 10.85 0.34 -2.25
CA ALA A 34 10.20 -0.71 -1.47
C ALA A 34 11.12 -1.93 -1.36
N ARG A 35 11.73 -2.39 -2.45
CA ARG A 35 12.65 -3.55 -2.47
C ARG A 35 13.93 -3.31 -1.68
N ALA A 36 14.36 -2.06 -1.50
CA ALA A 36 15.54 -1.71 -0.73
C ALA A 36 15.30 -1.63 0.79
N LEU A 37 14.04 -1.66 1.25
CA LEU A 37 13.73 -1.73 2.68
C LEU A 37 14.16 -3.08 3.29
N PRO A 38 14.39 -3.12 4.63
CA PRO A 38 14.59 -4.37 5.36
C PRO A 38 13.52 -5.43 5.03
N ARG A 39 13.94 -6.69 4.93
CA ARG A 39 13.07 -7.80 4.45
C ARG A 39 11.84 -8.00 5.33
N ASP A 40 11.95 -7.78 6.63
CA ASP A 40 10.85 -7.88 7.60
C ASP A 40 9.78 -6.79 7.42
N MET A 41 10.13 -5.65 6.82
CA MET A 41 9.23 -4.54 6.57
C MET A 41 8.38 -4.71 5.29
N ARG A 42 8.67 -5.70 4.46
CA ARG A 42 8.05 -5.83 3.14
C ARG A 42 7.76 -7.28 2.77
N ALA A 43 6.76 -7.49 1.93
CA ALA A 43 6.57 -8.75 1.25
C ALA A 43 5.84 -8.49 -0.07
N PHE A 44 6.25 -9.17 -1.14
CA PHE A 44 5.76 -8.90 -2.49
C PHE A 44 4.93 -10.06 -3.03
N CYS A 45 3.97 -9.74 -3.89
CA CYS A 45 3.23 -10.68 -4.73
C CYS A 45 2.87 -10.02 -6.06
N THR A 46 2.44 -10.81 -7.05
CA THR A 46 2.08 -10.30 -8.38
C THR A 46 0.71 -9.62 -8.36
N GLY A 47 0.49 -8.72 -9.32
CA GLY A 47 -0.80 -8.06 -9.56
C GLY A 47 -1.96 -9.01 -9.82
N ASP A 48 -1.70 -10.27 -10.22
CA ASP A 48 -2.72 -11.31 -10.40
C ASP A 48 -3.53 -11.56 -9.12
N ASN A 49 -2.96 -11.26 -7.95
CA ASN A 49 -3.61 -11.41 -6.65
C ASN A 49 -4.56 -10.24 -6.32
N PHE A 50 -4.68 -9.22 -7.17
CA PHE A 50 -5.45 -8.00 -6.91
C PHE A 50 -6.87 -8.29 -6.43
N ALA A 51 -7.63 -9.13 -7.14
CA ALA A 51 -9.03 -9.39 -6.79
C ALA A 51 -9.19 -10.03 -5.41
N ALA A 52 -8.32 -11.00 -5.08
CA ALA A 52 -8.33 -11.69 -3.79
C ALA A 52 -7.89 -10.76 -2.64
N ILE A 53 -6.87 -9.95 -2.88
CA ILE A 53 -6.39 -8.94 -1.92
C ILE A 53 -7.46 -7.86 -1.70
N TRP A 54 -8.08 -7.36 -2.76
CA TRP A 54 -9.16 -6.38 -2.66
C TRP A 54 -10.32 -6.93 -1.84
N ALA A 55 -10.74 -8.17 -2.11
CA ALA A 55 -11.77 -8.84 -1.31
C ALA A 55 -11.40 -8.87 0.19
N GLY A 56 -10.16 -9.21 0.54
CA GLY A 56 -9.69 -9.18 1.92
C GLY A 56 -9.68 -7.77 2.54
N LEU A 57 -9.35 -6.74 1.77
CA LEU A 57 -9.42 -5.34 2.22
C LEU A 57 -10.85 -4.89 2.54
N THR A 58 -11.87 -5.42 1.87
CA THR A 58 -13.28 -5.08 2.17
C THR A 58 -13.76 -5.61 3.52
N ALA A 59 -13.06 -6.59 4.10
CA ALA A 59 -13.38 -7.13 5.43
C ALA A 59 -12.89 -6.22 6.57
N TRP A 60 -11.99 -5.27 6.29
CA TRP A 60 -11.48 -4.35 7.31
C TRP A 60 -12.60 -3.39 7.76
N PRO A 61 -12.77 -3.14 9.08
CA PRO A 61 -13.79 -2.21 9.57
C PRO A 61 -13.59 -0.79 9.02
N SER A 62 -12.34 -0.37 8.86
CA SER A 62 -11.96 0.91 8.27
C SER A 62 -10.54 0.84 7.70
N ALA A 63 -10.29 1.65 6.68
CA ALA A 63 -9.00 1.83 6.04
C ALA A 63 -8.81 3.30 5.61
N THR A 64 -7.61 3.65 5.17
CA THR A 64 -7.36 4.89 4.44
C THR A 64 -6.81 4.55 3.06
N PHE A 65 -7.59 4.85 2.01
CA PHE A 65 -7.11 4.80 0.64
C PHE A 65 -6.31 6.07 0.36
N ILE A 66 -5.11 5.92 -0.19
CA ILE A 66 -4.21 7.03 -0.51
C ILE A 66 -3.76 6.92 -1.96
N MET A 67 -3.82 8.02 -2.69
CA MET A 67 -3.19 8.15 -4.01
C MET A 67 -2.55 9.53 -4.16
N SER A 68 -1.56 9.61 -5.05
CA SER A 68 -0.88 10.88 -5.34
C SER A 68 -1.10 11.28 -6.80
N HIS A 69 -1.33 12.56 -7.04
CA HIS A 69 -1.40 13.11 -8.39
C HIS A 69 -0.89 14.56 -8.40
N GLY A 70 0.09 14.86 -9.26
CA GLY A 70 0.68 16.20 -9.35
C GLY A 70 1.17 16.71 -8.00
N GLU A 71 1.92 15.87 -7.27
CA GLU A 71 2.43 16.14 -5.91
C GLU A 71 1.36 16.31 -4.81
N SER A 72 0.08 16.30 -5.17
CA SER A 72 -1.01 16.29 -4.21
C SER A 72 -1.25 14.87 -3.69
N VAL A 73 -1.44 14.73 -2.38
CA VAL A 73 -1.82 13.48 -1.73
C VAL A 73 -3.32 13.54 -1.41
N ILE A 74 -4.06 12.55 -1.88
CA ILE A 74 -5.50 12.42 -1.68
C ILE A 74 -5.73 11.25 -0.72
N GLU A 75 -6.42 11.50 0.39
CA GLU A 75 -6.79 10.50 1.38
C GLU A 75 -8.30 10.33 1.45
N ILE A 76 -8.79 9.08 1.36
CA ILE A 76 -10.19 8.74 1.55
C ILE A 76 -10.29 7.73 2.67
N LYS A 77 -10.92 8.13 3.78
CA LYS A 77 -11.09 7.31 4.98
C LYS A 77 -12.45 6.64 4.99
N GLY A 78 -12.48 5.37 5.36
CA GLY A 78 -13.70 4.59 5.50
C GLY A 78 -13.50 3.12 5.15
N LYS A 79 -14.61 2.39 5.04
CA LYS A 79 -14.60 1.00 4.60
C LYS A 79 -14.28 0.93 3.10
N ILE A 80 -13.42 -0.01 2.71
CA ILE A 80 -13.13 -0.29 1.30
C ILE A 80 -14.37 -0.95 0.67
N PRO A 81 -14.93 -0.40 -0.43
CA PRO A 81 -16.10 -0.96 -1.07
C PRO A 81 -15.74 -2.25 -1.82
N THR A 82 -16.72 -3.13 -1.97
CA THR A 82 -16.68 -4.23 -2.94
C THR A 82 -16.62 -3.68 -4.36
N GLY A 83 -16.41 -4.57 -5.33
CA GLY A 83 -16.42 -4.19 -6.73
C GLY A 83 -16.41 -5.40 -7.65
N LYS A 84 -16.51 -5.13 -8.96
CA LYS A 84 -16.57 -6.15 -10.00
C LYS A 84 -15.90 -5.69 -11.28
N ASP A 85 -15.30 -6.63 -12.00
CA ASP A 85 -14.74 -6.36 -13.32
C ASP A 85 -15.84 -6.04 -14.33
N GLY A 86 -15.55 -5.07 -15.21
CA GLY A 86 -16.43 -4.66 -16.30
C GLY A 86 -15.80 -3.55 -17.14
N ASN A 87 -15.95 -3.63 -18.46
CA ASN A 87 -15.44 -2.63 -19.41
C ASN A 87 -13.93 -2.32 -19.28
N GLY A 88 -13.12 -3.31 -18.89
CA GLY A 88 -11.67 -3.16 -18.73
C GLY A 88 -11.22 -2.47 -17.42
N TYR A 89 -12.12 -2.35 -16.44
CA TYR A 89 -11.84 -1.84 -15.10
C TYR A 89 -12.47 -2.72 -14.02
N PHE A 90 -11.91 -2.65 -12.82
CA PHE A 90 -12.56 -3.08 -11.59
C PHE A 90 -13.40 -1.91 -11.05
N ASN A 91 -14.72 -2.06 -11.09
CA ASN A 91 -15.68 -1.01 -10.77
C ASN A 91 -16.06 -1.10 -9.29
N LEU A 92 -15.82 -0.03 -8.53
CA LEU A 92 -16.16 0.03 -7.11
C LEU A 92 -17.66 0.24 -6.92
N ASP A 93 -18.26 -0.50 -5.99
CA ASP A 93 -19.67 -0.33 -5.65
C ASP A 93 -19.91 1.02 -4.99
N ALA A 94 -21.07 1.61 -5.26
CA ALA A 94 -21.49 2.88 -4.66
C ALA A 94 -21.87 2.72 -3.19
N GLY A 95 -21.91 3.84 -2.46
CA GLY A 95 -22.37 3.90 -1.05
C GLY A 95 -21.25 4.03 -0.02
N ALA A 96 -19.98 3.98 -0.43
CA ALA A 96 -18.83 4.38 0.37
C ALA A 96 -18.28 5.74 -0.11
N PRO A 97 -17.51 6.48 0.72
CA PRO A 97 -16.81 7.69 0.29
C PRO A 97 -15.80 7.43 -0.84
N LEU A 98 -15.19 6.24 -0.86
CA LEU A 98 -14.35 5.79 -1.95
C LEU A 98 -15.24 5.21 -3.06
N GLY A 99 -15.15 5.75 -4.27
CA GLY A 99 -15.83 5.25 -5.46
C GLY A 99 -14.95 5.41 -6.69
N GLY A 100 -15.39 4.84 -7.82
CA GLY A 100 -14.73 4.97 -9.11
C GLY A 100 -14.34 3.64 -9.75
N HIS A 101 -13.31 3.70 -10.61
CA HIS A 101 -12.92 2.60 -11.48
C HIS A 101 -11.41 2.40 -11.42
N ILE A 102 -10.97 1.22 -10.98
CA ILE A 102 -9.56 0.87 -10.88
C ILE A 102 -9.16 0.07 -12.11
N ARG A 103 -8.11 0.49 -12.81
CA ARG A 103 -7.55 -0.27 -13.92
C ARG A 103 -6.60 -1.35 -13.38
N SER A 104 -7.18 -2.37 -12.76
CA SER A 104 -6.45 -3.46 -12.08
C SER A 104 -5.43 -4.15 -12.97
N SER A 105 -5.68 -4.22 -14.28
CA SER A 105 -4.75 -4.77 -15.28
C SER A 105 -3.42 -4.01 -15.42
N ARG A 106 -3.27 -2.81 -14.82
CA ARG A 106 -1.98 -2.07 -14.79
C ARG A 106 -1.16 -2.38 -13.55
N ILE A 107 -1.72 -3.10 -12.58
CA ILE A 107 -1.01 -3.47 -11.35
C ILE A 107 -0.08 -4.63 -11.69
N GLN A 108 1.22 -4.42 -11.52
CA GLN A 108 2.25 -5.41 -11.80
C GLN A 108 2.76 -6.07 -10.52
N ASP A 109 3.08 -5.25 -9.52
CA ASP A 109 3.54 -5.70 -8.20
C ASP A 109 2.60 -5.18 -7.12
N ILE A 110 2.46 -5.95 -6.05
CA ILE A 110 1.78 -5.56 -4.82
C ILE A 110 2.73 -5.80 -3.65
N CYS A 111 2.88 -4.79 -2.77
CA CYS A 111 3.70 -4.91 -1.57
C CYS A 111 2.85 -4.76 -0.31
N PHE A 112 2.93 -5.74 0.58
CA PHE A 112 2.50 -5.61 1.97
C PHE A 112 3.65 -4.94 2.75
N LEU A 113 3.46 -3.66 3.09
CA LEU A 113 4.48 -2.78 3.64
C LEU A 113 4.18 -2.44 5.11
N SER A 114 5.13 -2.75 5.98
CA SER A 114 5.19 -2.36 7.39
C SER A 114 6.25 -1.26 7.56
N LEU A 115 5.85 -0.01 7.32
CA LEU A 115 6.72 1.16 7.42
C LEU A 115 6.14 2.13 8.46
N PRO A 116 6.77 2.26 9.65
CA PRO A 116 6.29 3.18 10.67
C PRO A 116 6.15 4.60 10.15
N PHE A 117 5.07 5.28 10.53
CA PHE A 117 4.80 6.65 10.12
C PHE A 117 4.58 7.52 11.36
N MET A 118 5.35 8.60 11.47
CA MET A 118 5.41 9.46 12.67
C MET A 118 5.67 8.68 13.97
N GLY A 119 6.49 7.62 13.89
CA GLY A 119 6.82 6.76 15.03
C GLY A 119 5.72 5.79 15.48
N LEU A 120 4.62 5.69 14.73
CA LEU A 120 3.55 4.74 15.00
C LEU A 120 3.65 3.51 14.08
N GLU A 121 3.33 2.33 14.62
CA GLU A 121 3.16 1.09 13.84
C GLU A 121 2.16 1.34 12.71
N SER A 122 2.54 1.09 11.45
CA SER A 122 1.72 1.38 10.27
C SER A 122 1.90 0.28 9.22
N HIS A 123 0.77 -0.17 8.67
CA HIS A 123 0.72 -1.23 7.65
C HIS A 123 -0.11 -0.77 6.46
N SER A 124 0.37 -1.09 5.26
CA SER A 124 -0.28 -0.71 4.01
C SER A 124 -0.08 -1.74 2.92
N VAL A 125 -1.05 -1.86 2.03
CA VAL A 125 -0.92 -2.59 0.77
C VAL A 125 -0.69 -1.58 -0.33
N GLN A 126 0.48 -1.64 -0.95
CA GLN A 126 0.95 -0.73 -2.00
C GLN A 126 0.79 -1.42 -3.35
N PHE A 127 0.19 -0.75 -4.34
CA PHE A 127 -0.05 -1.29 -5.67
C PHE A 127 0.79 -0.55 -6.69
N PHE A 128 1.65 -1.25 -7.43
CA PHE A 128 2.62 -0.65 -8.35
C PHE A 128 2.27 -0.93 -9.79
N ASP A 129 2.57 0.01 -10.68
CA ASP A 129 2.55 -0.25 -12.12
C ASP A 129 3.85 -0.88 -12.64
N ALA A 130 3.88 -1.19 -13.93
CA ALA A 130 5.05 -1.77 -14.60
C ALA A 130 6.29 -0.85 -14.61
N ALA A 131 6.13 0.46 -14.39
CA ALA A 131 7.23 1.40 -14.26
C ALA A 131 7.74 1.51 -12.81
N GLY A 132 7.10 0.82 -11.86
CA GLY A 132 7.46 0.83 -10.45
C GLY A 132 6.94 2.06 -9.69
N ALA A 133 5.97 2.79 -10.24
CA ALA A 133 5.27 3.86 -9.53
C ALA A 133 4.12 3.28 -8.69
N VAL A 134 3.88 3.83 -7.49
CA VAL A 134 2.71 3.51 -6.69
C VAL A 134 1.48 4.13 -7.34
N LEU A 135 0.55 3.28 -7.79
CA LEU A 135 -0.74 3.70 -8.32
C LEU A 135 -1.64 4.25 -7.20
N PHE A 136 -1.69 3.52 -6.09
CA PHE A 136 -2.38 3.86 -4.85
C PHE A 136 -1.96 2.89 -3.74
N ALA A 137 -2.39 3.18 -2.53
CA ALA A 137 -2.17 2.35 -1.37
C ALA A 137 -3.40 2.30 -0.45
N VAL A 138 -3.55 1.20 0.27
CA VAL A 138 -4.59 1.03 1.29
C VAL A 138 -3.93 0.80 2.64
N TYR A 139 -4.11 1.73 3.56
CA TYR A 139 -3.56 1.69 4.91
C TYR A 139 -4.57 1.11 5.88
N ALA A 140 -4.11 0.24 6.78
CA ALA A 140 -4.92 -0.29 7.87
C ALA A 140 -5.47 0.86 8.75
N GLY A 141 -6.77 0.83 9.01
CA GLY A 141 -7.46 1.87 9.77
C GLY A 141 -7.01 1.96 11.22
N ARG A 142 -7.31 3.10 11.86
CA ARG A 142 -6.99 3.37 13.26
C ARG A 142 -8.18 3.93 14.02
N GLU A 143 -8.17 3.65 15.31
CA GLU A 143 -8.97 4.34 16.32
C GLU A 143 -8.04 4.81 17.44
N ASN A 144 -8.17 6.07 17.87
CA ASN A 144 -7.34 6.64 18.94
C ASN A 144 -5.82 6.43 18.73
N ARG A 145 -5.35 6.55 17.48
CA ARG A 145 -3.96 6.34 17.03
C ARG A 145 -3.46 4.88 17.08
N VAL A 146 -4.28 3.91 17.49
CA VAL A 146 -3.97 2.48 17.49
C VAL A 146 -4.59 1.82 16.26
N LEU A 147 -3.91 0.85 15.65
CA LEU A 147 -4.47 0.11 14.53
C LEU A 147 -5.68 -0.71 14.98
N ILE A 148 -6.71 -0.75 14.15
CA ILE A 148 -7.88 -1.61 14.37
C ILE A 148 -7.39 -3.08 14.30
N PRO A 149 -7.60 -3.91 15.33
CA PRO A 149 -7.07 -5.27 15.39
C PRO A 149 -7.40 -6.10 14.15
N GLU A 150 -8.64 -6.05 13.68
CA GLU A 150 -9.12 -6.81 12.52
C GLU A 150 -8.42 -6.39 11.22
N ALA A 151 -8.14 -5.09 11.05
CA ALA A 151 -7.40 -4.60 9.90
C ALA A 151 -5.92 -5.01 9.97
N ARG A 152 -5.32 -4.93 11.17
CA ARG A 152 -3.93 -5.33 11.41
C ARG A 152 -3.73 -6.83 11.21
N GLU A 153 -4.58 -7.66 11.79
CA GLU A 153 -4.52 -9.12 11.66
C GLU A 153 -4.83 -9.56 10.22
N GLY A 154 -5.85 -8.96 9.60
CA GLY A 154 -6.17 -9.18 8.18
C GLY A 154 -5.01 -8.85 7.26
N PHE A 155 -4.27 -7.77 7.54
CA PHE A 155 -3.04 -7.44 6.82
C PHE A 155 -1.99 -8.57 6.91
N PHE A 156 -1.67 -9.05 8.11
CA PHE A 156 -0.67 -10.11 8.28
C PHE A 156 -1.11 -11.46 7.73
N ALA A 157 -2.40 -11.80 7.84
CA ALA A 157 -2.96 -13.02 7.26
C ALA A 157 -2.87 -13.00 5.72
N MET A 158 -3.23 -11.88 5.09
CA MET A 158 -3.08 -11.72 3.65
C MET A 158 -1.61 -11.73 3.22
N ARG A 159 -0.74 -11.02 3.95
CA ARG A 159 0.72 -11.04 3.72
C ARG A 159 1.26 -12.46 3.69
N ALA A 160 0.93 -13.29 4.67
CA ALA A 160 1.38 -14.69 4.74
C ALA A 160 0.78 -15.58 3.63
N THR A 161 -0.43 -15.25 3.19
CA THR A 161 -1.14 -16.03 2.16
C THR A 161 -0.59 -15.77 0.75
N PHE A 162 -0.39 -14.50 0.40
CA PHE A 162 -0.08 -14.08 -0.97
C PHE A 162 1.41 -13.87 -1.23
N CYS A 163 2.19 -13.52 -0.20
CA CYS A 163 3.61 -13.26 -0.33
C CYS A 163 4.39 -14.42 0.27
N LYS A 164 4.94 -15.28 -0.58
CA LYS A 164 5.92 -16.29 -0.20
C LYS A 164 7.33 -15.75 -0.49
N ASP A 165 8.27 -16.09 0.38
CA ASP A 165 9.69 -15.70 0.23
C ASP A 165 10.36 -16.30 -1.01
#